data_AF-A0A939Z9I1-F1
#
_entry.id   AF-A0A939Z9I1-F1
#
_cell.length_a   1.000
_cell.length_b   1.000
_cell.length_c   1.000
_cell.angle_alpha   90.00
_cell.angle_beta   90.00
_cell.angle_gamma   90.00
#
_symmetry.space_group_name_H-M   'P 1'
#
loop_
_entity.id
_entity.type
_entity.pdbx_description
1 polymer ?
#
loop_
_entity_poly.entity_id
_entity_poly.type
_entity_poly.pdbx_seq_one_letter_code
_entity_poly.pdbx_strand_id
1 'polypeptide(L)'
;MYTQTAWRAAWKSYMLDLDVKYGSDKEKTSKYQRNHSAITIETFTPHCLRHTFGSMLNEAGVNIKTIQTEMGHADIKTTMNIYVHDNEEHQKTEMKKYSNAE
;
A
#
# COMPACT_ATOMS: atom_id res chain seq x y z
N MET A 1 12.10 -15.63 -13.04
CA MET A 1 12.14 -14.15 -12.98
C MET A 1 11.29 -13.63 -14.13
N TYR A 2 10.24 -12.84 -13.86
CA TYR A 2 9.39 -12.29 -14.92
C TYR A 2 10.17 -11.29 -15.77
N THR A 3 9.94 -11.28 -17.08
CA THR A 3 10.43 -10.19 -17.94
C THR A 3 9.64 -8.91 -17.63
N GLN A 4 10.24 -7.74 -17.89
CA GLN A 4 9.58 -6.47 -17.59
C GLN A 4 8.26 -6.29 -18.36
N THR A 5 8.17 -6.88 -19.56
CA THR A 5 6.94 -6.92 -20.36
C THR A 5 5.88 -7.84 -19.74
N ALA A 6 6.27 -9.02 -19.27
CA ALA A 6 5.36 -9.95 -18.60
C ALA A 6 4.78 -9.35 -17.31
N TRP A 7 5.62 -8.63 -16.55
CA TRP A 7 5.18 -7.91 -15.35
C TRP A 7 4.15 -6.81 -15.67
N ARG A 8 4.42 -5.98 -16.68
CA ARG A 8 3.49 -4.93 -17.11
C ARG A 8 2.15 -5.50 -17.58
N ALA A 9 2.18 -6.62 -18.31
CA ALA A 9 0.96 -7.31 -18.74
C ALA A 9 0.17 -7.85 -17.56
N ALA A 10 0.84 -8.46 -16.58
CA ALA A 10 0.21 -8.94 -15.35
C ALA A 10 -0.42 -7.78 -14.55
N TRP A 11 0.29 -6.67 -14.38
CA TRP A 11 -0.22 -5.49 -13.68
C TRP A 11 -1.42 -4.86 -14.40
N LYS A 12 -1.36 -4.76 -15.73
CA LYS A 12 -2.50 -4.28 -16.53
C LYS A 12 -3.71 -5.18 -16.36
N SER A 13 -3.52 -6.50 -16.37
CA SER A 13 -4.61 -7.44 -16.10
C SER A 13 -5.21 -7.27 -14.70
N TYR A 14 -4.38 -6.96 -13.70
CA TYR A 14 -4.84 -6.71 -12.33
C TYR A 14 -5.66 -5.41 -12.23
N MET A 15 -5.21 -4.33 -12.86
CA MET A 15 -5.96 -3.06 -12.91
C MET A 15 -7.32 -3.19 -13.59
N LEU A 16 -7.40 -3.97 -14.67
CA LEU A 16 -8.69 -4.26 -15.34
C LEU A 16 -9.63 -5.06 -14.43
N ASP A 17 -9.09 -6.00 -13.64
CA ASP A 17 -9.89 -6.78 -12.69
C ASP A 17 -10.49 -5.89 -11.60
N LEU A 18 -9.69 -4.95 -11.07
CA LEU A 18 -10.16 -3.96 -10.11
C LEU A 18 -11.21 -3.04 -10.72
N ASP A 19 -11.01 -2.56 -11.96
CA ASP A 19 -11.96 -1.68 -12.63
C ASP A 19 -13.30 -2.37 -12.88
N VAL A 20 -13.30 -3.65 -13.25
CA VAL A 20 -14.54 -4.43 -13.39
C VAL A 20 -15.25 -4.61 -12.03
N LYS A 21 -14.50 -4.77 -10.94
CA LYS A 21 -15.08 -5.06 -9.61
C LYS A 21 -15.53 -3.82 -8.84
N TYR A 22 -14.79 -2.71 -8.96
CA TYR A 22 -14.94 -1.51 -8.15
C TYR A 22 -15.14 -0.23 -8.98
N GLY A 23 -15.02 -0.31 -10.30
CA GLY A 23 -15.26 0.82 -11.19
C GLY A 23 -16.72 1.26 -11.21
N SER A 24 -16.92 2.50 -11.67
CA SER A 24 -18.22 3.17 -11.67
C SER A 24 -19.21 2.57 -12.68
N ASP A 25 -18.69 1.92 -13.73
CA ASP A 25 -19.46 1.45 -14.88
C ASP A 25 -19.91 -0.02 -14.70
N LYS A 26 -21.06 -0.20 -14.05
CA LYS A 26 -21.62 -1.51 -13.66
C LYS A 26 -22.07 -2.41 -14.84
N GLU A 27 -22.00 -1.92 -16.08
CA GLU A 27 -22.42 -2.70 -17.26
C GLU A 27 -21.42 -3.80 -17.65
N LYS A 28 -20.15 -3.69 -17.23
CA LYS A 28 -19.12 -4.65 -17.63
C LYS A 28 -18.98 -5.78 -16.62
N THR A 29 -19.22 -7.01 -17.08
CA THR A 29 -19.18 -8.22 -16.25
C THR A 29 -17.85 -8.97 -16.35
N SER A 30 -16.98 -8.62 -17.31
CA SER A 30 -15.75 -9.38 -17.59
C SER A 30 -14.64 -8.54 -18.19
N LYS A 31 -13.41 -8.76 -17.69
CA LYS A 31 -12.17 -8.12 -18.19
C LYS A 31 -11.76 -8.54 -19.62
N TYR A 32 -12.35 -9.60 -20.17
CA TYR A 32 -12.05 -10.09 -21.52
C TYR A 32 -12.96 -9.50 -22.61
N GLN A 33 -13.89 -8.61 -22.25
CA GLN A 33 -14.69 -7.90 -23.24
C GLN A 33 -13.78 -7.05 -24.15
N ARG A 34 -13.95 -7.21 -25.48
CA ARG A 34 -13.14 -6.51 -26.50
C ARG A 34 -13.25 -4.98 -26.43
N ASN A 35 -14.34 -4.46 -25.88
CA ASN A 35 -14.62 -3.02 -25.76
C ASN A 35 -14.48 -2.55 -24.30
N HIS A 36 -13.36 -2.86 -23.66
CA HIS A 36 -13.08 -2.28 -22.35
C HIS A 36 -12.94 -0.75 -22.52
N SER A 37 -13.72 0.03 -21.77
CA SER A 37 -13.58 1.48 -21.77
C SER A 37 -12.27 1.88 -21.08
N ALA A 38 -11.94 3.16 -21.08
CA ALA A 38 -10.85 3.66 -20.25
C ALA A 38 -11.07 3.22 -18.79
N ILE A 39 -9.99 2.78 -18.14
CA ILE A 39 -9.97 2.43 -16.71
C ILE A 39 -10.46 3.65 -15.93
N THR A 40 -11.48 3.45 -15.10
CA THR A 40 -12.10 4.52 -14.30
C THR A 40 -11.39 4.75 -12.97
N ILE A 41 -10.78 3.69 -12.43
CA ILE A 41 -9.98 3.77 -11.19
C ILE A 41 -8.66 4.51 -11.46
N GLU A 42 -8.27 5.36 -10.51
CA GLU A 42 -6.97 6.02 -10.56
C GLU A 42 -5.82 4.99 -10.59
N THR A 43 -4.92 5.15 -11.55
CA THR A 43 -3.82 4.21 -11.74
C THR A 43 -2.77 4.40 -10.66
N PHE A 44 -2.41 3.32 -9.97
CA PHE A 44 -1.30 3.30 -9.03
C PHE A 44 -0.27 2.23 -9.40
N THR A 45 0.88 2.28 -8.74
CA THR A 45 1.95 1.30 -8.94
C THR A 45 1.98 0.28 -7.79
N PRO A 46 2.54 -0.91 -8.00
CA PRO A 46 2.76 -1.90 -6.93
C PRO A 46 3.54 -1.32 -5.74
N HIS A 47 4.35 -0.29 -5.96
CA HIS A 47 5.09 0.39 -4.90
C HIS A 47 4.17 1.14 -3.92
N CYS A 48 3.04 1.70 -4.42
CA CYS A 48 2.03 2.34 -3.58
C CYS A 48 1.43 1.36 -2.57
N LEU A 49 1.15 0.11 -3.00
CA LEU A 49 0.65 -0.93 -2.09
C LEU A 49 1.66 -1.28 -1.00
N ARG A 50 2.94 -1.32 -1.35
CA ARG A 50 4.02 -1.54 -0.37
C ARG A 50 4.06 -0.40 0.66
N HIS A 51 3.81 0.84 0.23
CA HIS A 51 3.71 1.97 1.15
C HIS A 51 2.53 1.83 2.11
N THR A 52 1.34 1.52 1.59
CA THR A 52 0.13 1.30 2.40
C THR A 52 0.35 0.18 3.43
N PHE A 53 0.97 -0.93 3.03
CA PHE A 53 1.28 -2.04 3.94
C PHE A 53 2.15 -1.59 5.12
N GLY A 54 3.21 -0.81 4.86
CA GLY A 54 4.05 -0.28 5.93
C GLY A 54 3.32 0.70 6.86
N SER A 55 2.45 1.57 6.31
CA SER A 55 1.62 2.50 7.13
C SER A 55 0.70 1.73 8.06
N MET A 56 -0.01 0.71 7.54
CA MET A 56 -0.91 -0.10 8.35
C MET A 56 -0.19 -0.84 9.48
N LEU A 57 1.02 -1.37 9.23
CA LEU A 57 1.81 -2.02 10.28
C LEU A 57 2.28 -1.03 11.35
N ASN A 58 2.63 0.19 10.93
CA ASN A 58 3.03 1.25 11.85
C ASN A 58 1.85 1.73 12.71
N GLU A 59 0.68 1.94 12.12
CA GLU A 59 -0.56 2.26 12.82
C GLU A 59 -0.98 1.16 13.81
N ALA A 60 -0.71 -0.10 13.47
CA ALA A 60 -0.93 -1.25 14.36
C ALA A 60 0.10 -1.36 15.51
N GLY A 61 1.08 -0.44 15.59
CA GLY A 61 2.09 -0.42 16.65
C GLY A 61 3.19 -1.49 16.49
N VAL A 62 3.37 -2.04 15.29
CA VAL A 62 4.41 -3.04 15.03
C VAL A 62 5.79 -2.38 15.08
N ASN A 63 6.77 -3.07 15.68
CA ASN A 63 8.13 -2.55 15.77
C ASN A 63 8.71 -2.27 14.37
N ILE A 64 9.28 -1.07 14.18
CA ILE A 64 9.85 -0.60 12.90
C ILE A 64 10.88 -1.57 12.33
N LYS A 65 11.64 -2.27 13.18
CA LYS A 65 12.64 -3.26 12.74
C LYS A 65 12.00 -4.51 12.15
N THR A 66 10.85 -4.92 12.68
CA THR A 66 10.02 -5.99 12.12
C THR A 66 9.45 -5.54 10.78
N ILE A 67 8.87 -4.33 10.71
CA ILE A 67 8.34 -3.75 9.45
C ILE A 67 9.43 -3.71 8.37
N GLN A 68 10.65 -3.27 8.72
CA GLN A 68 11.79 -3.23 7.80
C GLN A 68 12.13 -4.62 7.24
N THR A 69 12.11 -5.64 8.10
CA THR A 69 12.44 -7.03 7.73
C THR A 69 11.38 -7.60 6.79
N GLU A 70 10.09 -7.44 7.13
CA GLU A 70 8.96 -7.88 6.29
C GLU A 70 8.93 -7.17 4.94
N MET A 71 9.27 -5.88 4.93
CA MET A 71 9.37 -5.12 3.69
C MET A 71 10.62 -5.46 2.90
N GLY A 72 11.66 -6.09 3.49
CA GLY A 72 12.91 -6.40 2.80
C GLY A 72 13.70 -5.15 2.37
N HIS A 73 13.61 -4.06 3.14
CA HIS A 73 14.37 -2.84 2.86
C HIS A 73 15.79 -2.94 3.43
N ALA A 74 16.80 -2.83 2.56
CA ALA A 74 18.20 -2.77 2.97
C ALA A 74 18.54 -1.50 3.77
N ASP A 75 17.84 -0.38 3.50
CA ASP A 75 17.97 0.87 4.24
C ASP A 75 16.68 1.21 4.99
N ILE A 76 16.80 1.46 6.30
CA ILE A 76 15.71 1.83 7.18
C ILE A 76 15.21 3.25 6.92
N LYS A 77 16.04 4.13 6.31
CA LYS A 77 15.70 5.53 6.07
C LYS A 77 14.49 5.72 5.15
N THR A 78 14.28 4.82 4.18
CA THR A 78 13.13 4.88 3.27
C THR A 78 11.83 4.54 3.99
N THR A 79 11.86 3.60 4.94
CA THR A 79 10.72 3.28 5.82
C THR A 79 10.50 4.40 6.83
N MET A 80 11.56 4.86 7.48
CA MET A 80 11.50 5.81 8.58
C MET A 80 11.01 7.19 8.14
N ASN A 81 11.47 7.73 7.01
CA ASN A 81 11.05 9.06 6.53
C ASN A 81 9.57 9.12 6.09
N ILE A 82 8.95 7.98 5.78
CA ILE A 82 7.55 7.93 5.32
C ILE A 82 6.60 7.67 6.50
N TYR A 83 7.02 6.92 7.53
CA TYR A 83 6.15 6.48 8.62
C TYR A 83 6.39 7.16 9.98
N VAL A 84 7.51 7.87 10.17
CA VAL A 84 7.81 8.54 11.46
C VAL A 84 6.92 9.76 11.72
N HIS A 85 6.37 10.41 10.69
CA HIS A 85 5.51 11.57 10.89
C HIS A 85 4.23 11.25 11.68
N ASP A 86 3.67 10.03 11.55
CA ASP A 86 2.51 9.59 12.35
C ASP A 86 2.88 9.19 13.79
N ASN A 87 4.17 9.01 14.08
CA ASN A 87 4.62 8.52 15.38
C ASN A 87 4.74 9.64 16.44
N GLU A 88 4.71 10.92 16.07
CA GLU A 88 4.78 12.01 17.06
C GLU A 88 3.55 12.03 17.99
N GLU A 89 2.37 11.71 17.47
CA GLU A 89 1.14 11.65 18.25
C GLU A 89 1.10 10.40 19.14
N HIS A 90 1.60 9.27 18.64
CA HIS A 90 1.74 8.04 19.42
C HIS A 90 2.77 8.20 20.56
N GLN A 91 3.93 8.80 20.29
CA GLN A 91 4.94 9.06 21.32
C GLN A 91 4.41 10.02 22.42
N LYS A 92 3.68 11.07 22.04
CA LYS A 92 3.04 11.98 23.01
C LYS A 92 1.99 11.25 23.86
N THR A 93 1.24 10.32 23.27
CA THR A 93 0.21 9.55 23.98
C THR A 93 0.83 8.55 24.94
N GLU A 94 1.87 7.83 24.52
CA GLU A 94 2.62 6.92 25.37
C GLU A 94 3.31 7.68 26.52
N MET A 95 3.99 8.81 26.23
CA MET A 95 4.60 9.65 27.29
C MET A 95 3.56 10.17 28.29
N LYS A 96 2.35 10.54 27.85
CA LYS A 96 1.24 10.92 28.74
C LYS A 96 0.75 9.76 29.62
N LYS A 97 0.76 8.52 29.11
CA LYS A 97 0.42 7.34 29.93
C LYS A 97 1.45 7.12 31.04
N TYR A 98 2.74 7.33 30.75
CA TYR A 98 3.79 7.24 31.76
C TYR A 98 3.77 8.42 32.75
N SER A 99 3.43 9.64 32.32
CA SER A 99 3.36 10.80 33.23
C SER A 99 2.15 10.81 34.16
N ASN A 100 1.08 10.07 33.82
CA ASN A 100 -0.13 9.94 34.65
C ASN A 100 -0.09 8.72 35.59
N ALA A 101 1.03 8.00 35.64
CA ALA A 101 1.26 6.86 36.53
C ALA A 101 2.05 7.22 37.80
N GLU A 102 2.37 8.50 37.99
CA GLU A 102 2.86 9.10 39.24
C GLU A 102 1.75 9.94 39.91
#